data_AF-A0A3B9ZYC9-F1
#
_entry.id   AF-A0A3B9ZYC9-F1
#
_cell.length_a   1.000
_cell.length_b   1.000
_cell.length_c   1.000
_cell.angle_alpha   90.00
_cell.angle_beta   90.00
_cell.angle_gamma   90.00
#
_symmetry.space_group_name_H-M   'P 1'
#
loop_
_entity.id
_entity.type
_entity.pdbx_description
1 polymer ?
#
loop_
_entity_poly.entity_id
_entity_poly.type
_entity_poly.pdbx_seq_one_letter_code
_entity_poly.pdbx_strand_id
1 'polypeptide(L)'
;MKIFKFMVAMLYLVPVAANATPSTQIWIPSTDIQKYKSLHLNVDNYVSAQKESSGLWKAPVFMAGPTIGILPYEKIQAEAGFDLMRSGLASDSYPFYLHAKAGTPEGAVFSGAPALAIGGYNFGLKPAVTNQNIVYGLAAKSFHGLGRLSAGYYSGNKKLLLDENGKKANTGILLSWDRTIKEVSDKLWAAVDYQGGDSSLGAFSFGVSWAFAPNTSVIFGYDIYNNVKVAGRDTFTVQLDINLLK
;
A
#
# COMPACT_ATOMS: atom_id res chain seq x y z
N MET A 1 -45.48 6.68 -41.87
CA MET A 1 -44.56 7.15 -40.81
C MET A 1 -44.30 5.97 -39.87
N LYS A 2 -43.26 5.16 -40.05
CA LYS A 2 -41.85 5.36 -39.65
C LYS A 2 -41.66 5.73 -38.16
N ILE A 3 -41.15 4.72 -37.41
CA ILE A 3 -40.17 4.77 -36.30
C ILE A 3 -40.78 5.26 -34.96
N PHE A 4 -40.77 4.54 -33.82
CA PHE A 4 -39.62 4.07 -33.03
C PHE A 4 -40.07 2.94 -32.07
N LYS A 5 -39.49 1.74 -32.20
CA LYS A 5 -39.50 0.74 -31.12
C LYS A 5 -38.37 1.11 -30.16
N PHE A 6 -38.71 1.55 -28.95
CA PHE A 6 -37.74 1.72 -27.87
C PHE A 6 -37.24 0.35 -27.43
N MET A 7 -36.06 -0.02 -27.90
CA MET A 7 -35.31 -1.16 -27.41
C MET A 7 -34.59 -0.70 -26.14
N VAL A 8 -35.15 -1.05 -24.98
CA VAL A 8 -34.46 -0.89 -23.69
C VAL A 8 -33.30 -1.90 -23.69
N ALA A 9 -32.12 -1.44 -24.10
CA ALA A 9 -30.88 -2.18 -23.91
C ALA A 9 -30.60 -2.21 -22.42
N MET A 10 -30.98 -3.30 -21.77
CA MET A 10 -30.57 -3.63 -20.41
C MET A 10 -29.06 -3.88 -20.47
N LEU A 11 -28.26 -2.85 -20.24
CA LEU A 11 -26.82 -2.97 -20.02
C LEU A 11 -26.63 -3.82 -18.76
N TYR A 12 -26.36 -5.12 -18.97
CA TYR A 12 -25.78 -5.97 -17.94
C TYR A 12 -24.41 -5.38 -17.59
N LEU A 13 -24.38 -4.50 -16.60
CA LEU A 13 -23.18 -4.19 -15.83
C LEU A 13 -22.81 -5.47 -15.07
N VAL A 14 -22.07 -6.36 -15.73
CA VAL A 14 -21.39 -7.45 -15.04
C VAL A 14 -20.52 -6.77 -13.97
N PRO A 15 -20.64 -7.13 -12.67
CA PRO A 15 -19.72 -6.65 -11.67
C PRO A 15 -18.34 -7.17 -12.05
N VAL A 16 -17.54 -6.32 -12.71
CA VAL A 16 -16.15 -6.63 -12.95
C VAL A 16 -15.49 -6.50 -11.60
N ALA A 17 -15.15 -7.64 -10.99
CA ALA A 17 -14.43 -7.69 -9.74
C ALA A 17 -13.22 -6.75 -9.83
N ALA A 18 -13.17 -5.76 -8.94
CA ALA A 18 -12.04 -4.85 -8.78
C ALA A 18 -10.79 -5.71 -8.53
N ASN A 19 -9.85 -5.71 -9.49
CA ASN A 19 -8.58 -6.42 -9.38
C ASN A 19 -7.42 -5.41 -9.52
N ALA A 20 -7.58 -4.21 -8.93
CA ALA A 20 -6.40 -3.46 -8.55
C ALA A 20 -5.73 -4.29 -7.45
N THR A 21 -4.56 -4.84 -7.75
CA THR A 21 -3.68 -5.52 -6.80
C THR A 21 -2.87 -4.44 -6.12
N PRO A 22 -3.28 -3.97 -4.92
CA PRO A 22 -2.56 -2.90 -4.26
C PRO A 22 -1.23 -3.50 -3.77
N SER A 23 -0.09 -2.84 -4.02
CA SER A 23 1.19 -3.30 -3.44
C SER A 23 1.28 -2.99 -1.93
N THR A 24 0.34 -2.19 -1.42
CA THR A 24 0.15 -1.78 -0.02
C THR A 24 -1.29 -2.07 0.47
N GLN A 25 -1.58 -1.97 1.77
CA GLN A 25 -2.94 -2.00 2.30
C GLN A 25 -3.48 -0.57 2.34
N ILE A 26 -3.14 0.20 3.37
CA ILE A 26 -3.20 1.66 3.39
C ILE A 26 -1.77 2.19 3.58
N TRP A 27 -1.11 1.74 4.65
CA TRP A 27 0.24 2.15 5.05
C TRP A 27 1.25 1.01 4.98
N ILE A 28 0.84 -0.23 5.30
CA ILE A 28 1.73 -1.39 5.27
C ILE A 28 1.76 -2.06 3.90
N PRO A 29 2.79 -2.87 3.57
CA PRO A 29 2.77 -3.71 2.38
C PRO A 29 1.63 -4.74 2.40
N SER A 30 1.12 -5.13 1.23
CA SER A 30 0.19 -6.26 1.08
C SER A 30 0.91 -7.56 0.73
N THR A 31 0.24 -8.71 0.88
CA THR A 31 0.70 -9.99 0.31
C THR A 31 0.41 -10.12 -1.19
N ASP A 32 -0.37 -9.20 -1.76
CA ASP A 32 -0.70 -9.23 -3.19
C ASP A 32 0.51 -8.82 -4.02
N ILE A 33 0.71 -9.48 -5.16
CA ILE A 33 1.87 -9.27 -6.02
C ILE A 33 1.40 -8.96 -7.45
N GLN A 34 2.03 -7.98 -8.08
CA GLN A 34 1.77 -7.62 -9.46
C GLN A 34 2.01 -8.83 -10.37
N LYS A 35 1.05 -9.07 -11.27
CA LYS A 35 1.12 -10.18 -12.23
C LYS A 35 2.30 -9.99 -13.19
N TYR A 36 2.83 -11.10 -13.71
CA TYR A 36 3.93 -11.09 -14.67
C TYR A 36 3.67 -10.12 -15.83
N LYS A 37 4.63 -9.23 -16.10
CA LYS A 37 4.57 -8.16 -17.13
C LYS A 37 3.47 -7.12 -16.93
N SER A 38 2.71 -7.17 -15.83
CA SER A 38 1.78 -6.11 -15.49
C SER A 38 2.57 -4.95 -14.90
N LEU A 39 2.42 -3.78 -15.51
CA LEU A 39 2.95 -2.52 -15.00
C LEU A 39 1.87 -1.88 -14.12
N HIS A 40 2.22 -1.65 -12.87
CA HIS A 40 1.43 -0.94 -11.89
C HIS A 40 2.05 0.44 -11.64
N LEU A 41 1.22 1.47 -11.52
CA LEU A 41 1.62 2.82 -11.16
C LEU A 41 0.87 3.20 -9.89
N ASN A 42 1.62 3.53 -8.83
CA ASN A 42 1.11 4.11 -7.60
C ASN A 42 1.44 5.60 -7.55
N VAL A 43 0.49 6.40 -7.04
CA VAL A 43 0.68 7.82 -6.74
C VAL A 43 0.02 8.13 -5.40
N ASP A 44 0.83 8.42 -4.40
CA ASP A 44 0.37 8.59 -3.02
C ASP A 44 0.66 10.01 -2.55
N ASN A 45 -0.30 10.57 -1.81
CA ASN A 45 -0.19 11.87 -1.19
C ASN A 45 -0.59 11.76 0.28
N TYR A 46 0.30 12.14 1.18
CA TYR A 46 0.06 12.22 2.61
C TYR A 46 0.05 13.69 3.02
N VAL A 47 -1.12 14.22 3.33
CA VAL A 47 -1.33 15.62 3.70
C VAL A 47 -1.64 15.68 5.18
N SER A 48 -0.90 16.51 5.90
CA SER A 48 -1.13 16.66 7.33
C SER A 48 -2.56 17.13 7.62
N ALA A 49 -3.22 16.46 8.55
CA ALA A 49 -4.58 16.78 8.97
C ALA A 49 -4.63 18.00 9.89
N GLN A 50 -3.50 18.36 10.49
CA GLN A 50 -3.39 19.41 11.51
C GLN A 50 -2.07 20.17 11.39
N LYS A 51 -1.99 21.34 12.03
CA LYS A 51 -0.71 22.05 12.16
C LYS A 51 0.22 21.30 13.10
N GLU A 52 1.50 21.30 12.77
CA GLU A 52 2.57 20.84 13.64
C GLU A 52 2.64 21.67 14.92
N SER A 53 3.36 21.18 15.93
CA SER A 53 3.55 21.88 17.21
C SER A 53 4.13 23.29 17.06
N SER A 54 4.90 23.54 15.99
CA SER A 54 5.44 24.85 15.61
C SER A 54 4.39 25.81 15.03
N GLY A 55 3.16 25.36 14.79
CA GLY A 55 2.08 26.13 14.19
C GLY A 55 2.10 26.17 12.65
N LEU A 56 3.07 25.51 12.01
CA LEU A 56 3.19 25.39 10.56
C LEU A 56 2.54 24.09 10.06
N TRP A 57 2.11 24.09 8.81
CA TRP A 57 1.72 22.85 8.12
C TRP A 57 2.97 22.08 7.71
N LYS A 58 3.00 20.77 7.97
CA LYS A 58 4.02 19.88 7.42
C LYS A 58 3.84 19.82 5.90
N ALA A 59 4.95 19.88 5.16
CA ALA A 59 4.91 19.67 3.72
C ALA A 59 4.36 18.26 3.40
N PRO A 60 3.46 18.12 2.42
CA PRO A 60 2.93 16.81 2.05
C PRO A 60 4.05 15.86 1.62
N VAL A 61 3.88 14.58 1.96
CA VAL A 61 4.71 13.54 1.34
C VAL A 61 4.03 13.11 0.05
N PHE A 62 4.74 13.28 -1.05
CA PHE A 62 4.34 12.80 -2.36
C PHE A 62 5.22 11.61 -2.73
N MET A 63 4.60 10.54 -3.20
CA MET A 63 5.29 9.36 -3.70
C MET A 63 4.66 8.95 -5.04
N ALA A 64 5.47 8.66 -6.05
CA ALA A 64 4.98 8.09 -7.30
C ALA A 64 6.01 7.16 -7.92
N GLY A 65 5.56 6.00 -8.40
CA GLY A 65 6.48 4.95 -8.82
C GLY A 65 5.84 3.89 -9.69
N PRO A 66 6.57 3.33 -10.66
CA PRO A 66 6.16 2.12 -11.33
C PRO A 66 6.62 0.87 -10.56
N THR A 67 5.78 -0.16 -10.59
CA THR A 67 6.08 -1.52 -10.15
C THR A 67 5.74 -2.50 -11.27
N ILE A 68 6.58 -3.51 -11.50
CA ILE A 68 6.35 -4.54 -12.52
C ILE A 68 6.43 -5.94 -11.92
N GLY A 69 5.52 -6.82 -12.31
CA GLY A 69 5.62 -8.25 -12.01
C GLY A 69 6.67 -8.94 -12.90
N ILE A 70 7.62 -9.64 -12.29
CA ILE A 70 8.84 -10.15 -12.97
C ILE A 70 8.90 -11.67 -13.10
N LEU A 71 8.04 -12.43 -12.42
CA LEU A 71 8.04 -13.90 -12.49
C LEU A 71 6.81 -14.46 -13.24
N PRO A 72 7.00 -15.40 -14.18
CA PRO A 72 5.91 -16.00 -14.97
C PRO A 72 5.19 -17.16 -14.27
N TYR A 73 5.48 -17.43 -13.00
CA TYR A 73 4.95 -18.61 -12.29
C TYR A 73 3.70 -18.28 -11.49
N GLU A 74 2.76 -19.23 -11.43
CA GLU A 74 1.50 -19.05 -10.67
C GLU A 74 1.70 -19.18 -9.16
N LYS A 75 2.55 -20.13 -8.74
CA LYS A 75 2.75 -20.44 -7.31
C LYS A 75 3.75 -19.53 -6.60
N ILE A 76 4.66 -18.94 -7.35
CA ILE A 76 5.68 -18.03 -6.83
C ILE A 76 5.71 -16.81 -7.74
N GLN A 77 5.31 -15.67 -7.19
CA GLN A 77 5.27 -14.40 -7.88
C GLN A 77 6.33 -13.47 -7.31
N ALA A 78 6.77 -12.52 -8.12
CA ALA A 78 7.61 -11.43 -7.62
C ALA A 78 7.36 -10.17 -8.43
N GLU A 79 7.60 -9.04 -7.78
CA GLU A 79 7.55 -7.70 -8.34
C GLU A 79 8.79 -6.90 -7.92
N ALA A 80 9.13 -5.93 -8.75
CA ALA A 80 10.16 -4.95 -8.45
C ALA A 80 9.76 -3.59 -9.02
N GLY A 81 10.21 -2.53 -8.39
CA GLY A 81 9.87 -1.17 -8.79
C GLY A 81 10.77 -0.14 -8.12
N PHE A 82 10.37 1.11 -8.30
CA PHE A 82 10.95 2.22 -7.60
C PHE A 82 9.91 3.31 -7.36
N ASP A 83 10.13 4.12 -6.35
CA ASP A 83 9.36 5.31 -6.04
C ASP A 83 10.22 6.56 -6.13
N LEU A 84 9.59 7.64 -6.59
CA LEU A 84 10.06 9.00 -6.41
C LEU A 84 9.34 9.62 -5.21
N MET A 85 10.04 9.83 -4.11
CA MET A 85 9.47 10.40 -2.88
C MET A 85 10.01 11.80 -2.61
N ARG A 86 9.10 12.72 -2.25
CA ARG A 86 9.41 14.09 -1.83
C ARG A 86 8.59 14.49 -0.63
N SER A 87 9.18 15.28 0.25
CA SER A 87 8.58 15.65 1.54
C SER A 87 8.94 17.08 1.99
N GLY A 88 9.54 17.89 1.11
CA GLY A 88 10.02 19.22 1.43
C GLY A 88 11.26 19.23 2.32
N LEU A 89 12.03 18.13 2.35
CA LEU A 89 13.20 17.94 3.20
C LEU A 89 14.49 17.86 2.37
N ALA A 90 15.64 17.95 3.05
CA ALA A 90 16.95 17.80 2.39
C ALA A 90 17.12 16.44 1.68
N SER A 91 16.39 15.40 2.12
CA SER A 91 16.31 14.09 1.47
C SER A 91 15.78 14.16 0.03
N ASP A 92 15.02 15.19 -0.33
CA ASP A 92 14.41 15.34 -1.66
C ASP A 92 15.45 15.53 -2.78
N SER A 93 16.71 15.82 -2.43
CA SER A 93 17.86 15.79 -3.36
C SER A 93 18.24 14.36 -3.80
N TYR A 94 17.69 13.34 -3.14
CA TYR A 94 17.90 11.92 -3.42
C TYR A 94 16.56 11.17 -3.44
N PRO A 95 15.62 11.53 -4.33
CA PRO A 95 14.22 11.14 -4.21
C PRO A 95 13.95 9.70 -4.66
N PHE A 96 14.97 8.93 -5.05
CA PHE A 96 14.80 7.62 -5.66
C PHE A 96 14.93 6.50 -4.62
N TYR A 97 13.90 5.67 -4.51
CA TYR A 97 13.79 4.57 -3.56
C TYR A 97 13.43 3.29 -4.31
N LEU A 98 14.19 2.22 -4.12
CA LEU A 98 13.89 0.92 -4.73
C LEU A 98 12.99 0.07 -3.81
N HIS A 99 12.24 -0.85 -4.42
CA HIS A 99 11.49 -1.87 -3.72
C HIS A 99 11.36 -3.15 -4.54
N ALA A 100 11.17 -4.27 -3.83
CA ALA A 100 10.88 -5.57 -4.42
C ALA A 100 10.14 -6.46 -3.41
N LYS A 101 9.33 -7.38 -3.92
CA LYS A 101 8.61 -8.37 -3.11
C LYS A 101 8.50 -9.67 -3.90
N ALA A 102 8.58 -10.79 -3.20
CA ALA A 102 8.28 -12.11 -3.74
C ALA A 102 7.39 -12.87 -2.76
N GLY A 103 6.60 -13.82 -3.26
CA GLY A 103 5.61 -14.48 -2.43
C GLY A 103 4.79 -15.52 -3.17
N THR A 104 3.86 -16.11 -2.43
CA THR A 104 2.93 -17.11 -2.91
C THR A 104 1.50 -16.67 -2.62
N PRO A 105 0.59 -16.72 -3.62
CA PRO A 105 -0.82 -16.43 -3.39
C PRO A 105 -1.46 -17.41 -2.38
N GLU A 106 -2.55 -16.98 -1.76
CA GLU A 106 -3.33 -17.85 -0.87
C GLU A 106 -3.75 -19.13 -1.59
N GLY A 107 -3.55 -20.28 -0.95
CA GLY A 107 -3.92 -21.59 -1.49
C GLY A 107 -3.00 -22.15 -2.60
N ALA A 108 -1.97 -21.42 -3.03
CA ALA A 108 -1.15 -21.83 -4.17
C ALA A 108 -0.19 -23.00 -3.86
N VAL A 109 0.28 -23.10 -2.62
CA VAL A 109 1.15 -24.21 -2.17
C VAL A 109 0.32 -25.47 -1.88
N PHE A 110 -0.76 -25.32 -1.11
CA PHE A 110 -1.76 -26.35 -0.83
C PHE A 110 -3.10 -25.69 -0.49
N SER A 111 -4.20 -26.46 -0.59
CA SER A 111 -5.53 -25.95 -0.24
C SER A 111 -5.58 -25.47 1.21
N GLY A 112 -5.94 -24.21 1.42
CA GLY A 112 -5.98 -23.60 2.75
C GLY A 112 -4.68 -22.90 3.18
N ALA A 113 -3.58 -23.01 2.45
CA ALA A 113 -2.36 -22.25 2.75
C ALA A 113 -2.64 -20.73 2.78
N PRO A 114 -2.05 -19.95 3.70
CA PRO A 114 -2.09 -18.49 3.64
C PRO A 114 -1.30 -17.97 2.44
N ALA A 115 -1.59 -16.74 2.00
CA ALA A 115 -0.67 -16.00 1.15
C ALA A 115 0.57 -15.63 1.98
N LEU A 116 1.76 -15.66 1.35
CA LEU A 116 3.01 -15.25 1.99
C LEU A 116 3.72 -14.24 1.11
N ALA A 117 4.34 -13.24 1.72
CA ALA A 117 5.22 -12.29 1.05
C ALA A 117 6.48 -12.03 1.88
N ILE A 118 7.61 -11.95 1.20
CA ILE A 118 8.85 -11.38 1.72
C ILE A 118 9.25 -10.28 0.76
N GLY A 119 9.55 -9.10 1.29
CA GLY A 119 9.92 -7.98 0.46
C GLY A 119 10.75 -6.95 1.20
N GLY A 120 11.04 -5.88 0.49
CA GLY A 120 11.63 -4.69 1.06
C GLY A 120 11.33 -3.45 0.24
N TYR A 121 11.37 -2.31 0.92
CA TYR A 121 11.03 -1.02 0.38
C TYR A 121 11.87 0.08 1.04
N ASN A 122 11.78 1.29 0.49
CA ASN A 122 12.59 2.45 0.89
C ASN A 122 14.10 2.16 0.85
N PHE A 123 14.55 1.41 -0.15
CA PHE A 123 15.97 1.26 -0.47
C PHE A 123 16.47 2.50 -1.22
N GLY A 124 16.72 3.58 -0.48
CA GLY A 124 17.23 4.82 -1.05
C GLY A 124 18.71 4.78 -1.43
N LEU A 125 19.06 5.54 -2.46
CA LEU A 125 20.42 5.56 -3.03
C LEU A 125 21.45 6.37 -2.22
N LYS A 126 21.02 7.13 -1.20
CA LYS A 126 21.92 7.95 -0.37
C LYS A 126 22.08 7.34 1.03
N PRO A 127 23.28 6.83 1.36
CA PRO A 127 23.57 6.31 2.69
C PRO A 127 23.35 7.35 3.80
N ALA A 128 22.77 6.91 4.91
CA ALA A 128 22.44 7.71 6.08
C ALA A 128 21.49 8.88 5.82
N VAL A 129 20.77 8.86 4.68
CA VAL A 129 19.74 9.86 4.36
C VAL A 129 18.45 9.18 3.93
N THR A 130 18.49 8.38 2.87
CA THR A 130 17.29 7.79 2.24
C THR A 130 17.24 6.27 2.32
N ASN A 131 18.31 5.63 2.78
CA ASN A 131 18.43 4.16 2.85
C ASN A 131 17.79 3.57 4.12
N GLN A 132 16.47 3.77 4.30
CA GLN A 132 15.72 3.15 5.40
C GLN A 132 15.76 1.63 5.32
N ASN A 133 15.86 1.06 4.11
CA ASN A 133 16.13 -0.35 3.84
C ASN A 133 15.22 -1.28 4.64
N ILE A 134 13.91 -1.09 4.49
CA ILE A 134 12.93 -1.92 5.19
C ILE A 134 12.91 -3.28 4.51
N VAL A 135 12.99 -4.33 5.31
CA VAL A 135 12.75 -5.72 4.91
C VAL A 135 11.64 -6.28 5.79
N TYR A 136 10.76 -7.09 5.22
CA TYR A 136 9.62 -7.62 5.94
C TYR A 136 9.24 -9.02 5.47
N GLY A 137 8.52 -9.72 6.34
CA GLY A 137 7.75 -10.91 6.01
C GLY A 137 6.30 -10.70 6.46
N LEU A 138 5.35 -11.14 5.64
CA LEU A 138 3.92 -10.99 5.86
C LEU A 138 3.18 -12.26 5.44
N ALA A 139 2.20 -12.68 6.23
CA ALA A 139 1.27 -13.75 5.90
C ALA A 139 -0.16 -13.20 5.92
N ALA A 140 -1.01 -13.65 4.99
CA ALA A 140 -2.42 -13.24 4.95
C ALA A 140 -3.36 -14.41 4.71
N LYS A 141 -4.53 -14.37 5.32
CA LYS A 141 -5.56 -15.40 5.18
C LYS A 141 -6.95 -14.80 5.08
N SER A 142 -7.69 -15.23 4.07
CA SER A 142 -9.09 -14.83 3.86
C SER A 142 -10.04 -15.74 4.62
N PHE A 143 -11.00 -15.13 5.29
CA PHE A 143 -12.07 -15.80 6.03
C PHE A 143 -13.41 -15.43 5.40
N HIS A 144 -14.22 -16.45 5.09
CA HIS A 144 -15.48 -16.25 4.38
C HIS A 144 -16.38 -15.25 5.12
N GLY A 145 -16.79 -14.20 4.43
CA GLY A 145 -17.66 -13.14 4.96
C GLY A 145 -17.01 -12.23 6.01
N LEU A 146 -15.78 -12.48 6.46
CA LEU A 146 -15.09 -11.67 7.46
C LEU A 146 -13.97 -10.81 6.87
N GLY A 147 -13.50 -11.12 5.66
CA GLY A 147 -12.37 -10.42 5.04
C GLY A 147 -11.06 -11.16 5.25
N ARG A 148 -9.95 -10.48 4.96
CA ARG A 148 -8.60 -11.00 5.04
C ARG A 148 -7.89 -10.40 6.24
N LEU A 149 -7.19 -11.24 7.00
CA LEU A 149 -6.29 -10.81 8.07
C LEU A 149 -4.86 -11.02 7.62
N SER A 150 -4.00 -10.04 7.87
CA SER A 150 -2.56 -10.14 7.61
C SER A 150 -1.75 -9.89 8.88
N ALA A 151 -0.66 -10.63 9.04
CA ALA A 151 0.27 -10.46 10.15
C ALA A 151 1.71 -10.70 9.70
N GLY A 152 2.62 -9.89 10.21
CA GLY A 152 4.01 -9.89 9.77
C GLY A 152 4.94 -9.14 10.71
N TYR A 153 6.18 -9.01 10.26
CA TYR A 153 7.23 -8.31 10.98
C TYR A 153 8.17 -7.63 9.99
N TYR A 154 8.68 -6.46 10.37
CA TYR A 154 9.68 -5.75 9.59
C TYR A 154 10.93 -5.44 10.41
N SER A 155 12.03 -5.25 9.70
CA SER A 155 13.26 -4.65 10.21
C SER A 155 13.80 -3.67 9.18
N GLY A 156 14.46 -2.61 9.65
CA GLY A 156 15.09 -1.62 8.79
C GLY A 156 16.38 -1.04 9.36
N ASN A 157 16.84 0.06 8.77
CA ASN A 157 18.08 0.72 9.12
C ASN A 157 17.98 1.40 10.49
N LYS A 158 18.62 0.79 11.49
CA LYS A 158 18.72 1.28 12.88
C LYS A 158 19.34 2.65 13.09
N LYS A 159 19.96 3.25 12.07
CA LYS A 159 20.50 4.62 12.13
C LYS A 159 19.51 5.69 11.66
N LEU A 160 18.50 5.29 10.88
CA LEU A 160 17.48 6.21 10.35
C LEU A 160 16.13 6.03 11.00
N LEU A 161 15.80 4.81 11.41
CA LEU A 161 14.56 4.51 12.11
C LEU A 161 14.81 4.61 13.61
N LEU A 162 14.63 5.82 14.11
CA LEU A 162 14.87 6.20 15.50
C LEU A 162 13.59 6.70 16.16
N ASP A 163 13.51 6.56 17.48
CA ASP A 163 12.51 7.22 18.31
C ASP A 163 12.87 8.70 18.56
N GLU A 164 12.06 9.40 19.34
CA GLU A 164 12.27 10.82 19.67
C GLU A 164 13.52 11.08 20.51
N ASN A 165 14.11 10.03 21.09
CA ASN A 165 15.33 10.09 21.89
C ASN A 165 16.57 9.65 21.09
N GLY A 166 16.43 9.40 19.78
CA GLY A 166 17.51 8.92 18.92
C GLY A 166 17.89 7.45 19.15
N LYS A 167 17.05 6.68 19.87
CA LYS A 167 17.24 5.24 20.06
C LYS A 167 16.64 4.48 18.90
N LYS A 168 17.16 3.28 18.64
CA LYS A 168 16.66 2.41 17.56
C LYS A 168 15.16 2.09 17.75
N ALA A 169 14.37 2.35 16.71
CA ALA A 169 12.96 1.99 16.61
C ALA A 169 12.70 1.36 15.22
N ASN A 170 13.61 0.47 14.83
CA ASN A 170 13.78 0.00 13.44
C ASN A 170 13.11 -1.33 13.15
N THR A 171 12.30 -1.85 14.06
CA THR A 171 11.58 -3.11 13.88
C THR A 171 10.19 -3.00 14.48
N GLY A 172 9.27 -3.82 13.99
CA GLY A 172 7.89 -3.77 14.46
C GLY A 172 7.03 -4.85 13.81
N ILE A 173 5.86 -5.04 14.40
CA ILE A 173 4.82 -5.91 13.83
C ILE A 173 4.09 -5.19 12.69
N LEU A 174 3.59 -5.96 11.75
CA LEU A 174 2.67 -5.52 10.71
C LEU A 174 1.36 -6.27 10.91
N LEU A 175 0.23 -5.56 10.96
CA LEU A 175 -1.09 -6.16 11.09
C LEU A 175 -2.04 -5.48 10.12
N SER A 176 -2.94 -6.24 9.49
CA SER A 176 -4.06 -5.64 8.78
C SER A 176 -5.32 -6.49 8.81
N TRP A 177 -6.43 -5.82 8.58
CA TRP A 177 -7.68 -6.39 8.13
C TRP A 177 -8.11 -5.66 6.86
N ASP A 178 -8.56 -6.41 5.86
CA ASP A 178 -9.11 -5.82 4.64
C ASP A 178 -10.24 -6.64 4.02
N ARG A 179 -11.20 -5.97 3.37
CA ARG A 179 -12.37 -6.63 2.78
C ARG A 179 -13.04 -5.79 1.70
N THR A 180 -13.50 -6.45 0.63
CA THR A 180 -14.52 -5.90 -0.27
C THR A 180 -15.89 -5.85 0.43
N ILE A 181 -16.46 -4.66 0.56
CA ILE A 181 -17.76 -4.42 1.20
C ILE A 181 -18.89 -4.67 0.19
N LYS A 182 -19.08 -5.96 -0.13
CA LYS A 182 -20.03 -6.43 -1.15
C LYS A 182 -21.48 -6.07 -0.85
N GLU A 183 -21.80 -5.84 0.43
CA GLU A 183 -23.10 -5.36 0.88
C GLU A 183 -23.43 -3.95 0.37
N VAL A 184 -22.41 -3.17 -0.01
CA VAL A 184 -22.54 -1.82 -0.57
C VAL A 184 -22.20 -1.82 -2.06
N SER A 185 -21.04 -2.35 -2.43
CA SER A 185 -20.60 -2.47 -3.83
C SER A 185 -19.40 -3.39 -3.97
N ASP A 186 -19.33 -4.15 -5.05
CA ASP A 186 -18.12 -4.90 -5.43
C ASP A 186 -16.91 -4.00 -5.78
N LYS A 187 -17.14 -2.68 -5.89
CA LYS A 187 -16.11 -1.66 -6.12
C LYS A 187 -15.54 -1.07 -4.83
N LEU A 188 -16.22 -1.27 -3.70
CA LEU A 188 -15.83 -0.73 -2.42
C LEU A 188 -15.00 -1.74 -1.65
N TRP A 189 -13.79 -1.35 -1.30
CA TRP A 189 -12.91 -2.10 -0.41
C TRP A 189 -12.57 -1.24 0.80
N ALA A 190 -12.39 -1.86 1.95
CA ALA A 190 -12.01 -1.18 3.18
C ALA A 190 -10.85 -1.91 3.84
N ALA A 191 -10.00 -1.15 4.52
CA ALA A 191 -8.91 -1.71 5.31
C ALA A 191 -8.63 -0.92 6.58
N VAL A 192 -8.05 -1.65 7.52
CA VAL A 192 -7.41 -1.13 8.73
C VAL A 192 -6.06 -1.81 8.82
N ASP A 193 -4.99 -1.06 9.01
CA ASP A 193 -3.66 -1.61 9.21
C ASP A 193 -2.88 -0.92 10.33
N TYR A 194 -1.80 -1.58 10.74
CA TYR A 194 -0.91 -1.10 11.78
C TYR A 194 0.52 -1.50 11.47
N GLN A 195 1.40 -0.50 11.46
CA GLN A 195 2.84 -0.66 11.51
C GLN A 195 3.34 -0.28 12.90
N GLY A 196 3.89 -1.26 13.62
CA GLY A 196 4.40 -1.05 14.97
C GLY A 196 5.75 -0.32 15.02
N GLY A 197 6.07 0.22 16.19
CA GLY A 197 7.33 0.93 16.46
C GLY A 197 7.15 2.44 16.56
N ASP A 198 8.12 3.12 17.16
CA ASP A 198 8.05 4.56 17.47
C ASP A 198 8.87 5.44 16.51
N SER A 199 9.27 4.88 15.36
CA SER A 199 9.95 5.62 14.30
C SER A 199 8.98 6.38 13.40
N SER A 200 9.51 7.07 12.38
CA SER A 200 8.71 7.76 11.36
C SER A 200 7.79 6.84 10.53
N LEU A 201 7.87 5.52 10.72
CA LEU A 201 7.04 4.52 10.03
C LEU A 201 5.89 3.99 10.90
N GLY A 202 5.90 4.26 12.20
CA GLY A 202 4.89 3.73 13.11
C GLY A 202 3.54 4.41 12.92
N ALA A 203 2.52 3.68 12.51
CA ALA A 203 1.19 4.23 12.29
C ALA A 203 0.09 3.19 12.48
N PHE A 204 -1.07 3.65 12.94
CA PHE A 204 -2.36 2.99 12.80
C PHE A 204 -3.14 3.70 11.70
N SER A 205 -3.61 2.95 10.71
CA SER A 205 -4.19 3.54 9.51
C SER A 205 -5.48 2.83 9.12
N PHE A 206 -6.38 3.57 8.49
CA PHE A 206 -7.64 3.02 8.00
C PHE A 206 -8.12 3.80 6.79
N GLY A 207 -8.88 3.14 5.93
CA GLY A 207 -9.36 3.78 4.72
C GLY A 207 -10.28 2.91 3.89
N VAL A 208 -10.73 3.50 2.78
CA VAL A 208 -11.55 2.85 1.77
C VAL A 208 -10.93 3.06 0.40
N SER A 209 -11.05 2.05 -0.46
CA SER A 209 -10.71 2.12 -1.87
C SER A 209 -11.97 2.03 -2.71
N TRP A 210 -12.05 2.86 -3.74
CA TRP A 210 -13.09 2.77 -4.76
C TRP A 210 -12.48 2.46 -6.12
N ALA A 211 -12.91 1.35 -6.72
CA ALA A 211 -12.53 0.99 -8.08
C ALA A 211 -13.39 1.74 -9.12
N PHE A 212 -12.77 2.70 -9.81
CA PHE A 212 -13.41 3.45 -10.90
C PHE A 212 -13.41 2.66 -12.21
N ALA A 213 -12.40 1.82 -12.41
CA ALA A 213 -12.27 0.90 -13.54
C ALA A 213 -11.68 -0.44 -13.07
N PRO A 214 -11.71 -1.52 -13.89
CA PRO A 214 -11.13 -2.80 -13.52
C PRO A 214 -9.64 -2.76 -13.15
N ASN A 215 -8.94 -1.72 -13.62
CA ASN A 215 -7.52 -1.50 -13.48
C ASN A 215 -7.19 -0.17 -12.79
N THR A 216 -8.17 0.52 -12.20
CA THR A 216 -7.96 1.83 -11.59
C THR A 216 -8.80 2.01 -10.35
N SER A 217 -8.15 2.30 -9.23
CA SER A 217 -8.77 2.59 -7.95
C SER A 217 -8.14 3.80 -7.27
N VAL A 218 -8.89 4.39 -6.34
CA VAL A 218 -8.37 5.44 -5.47
C VAL A 218 -8.67 5.05 -4.03
N ILE A 219 -7.64 5.07 -3.18
CA ILE A 219 -7.73 4.94 -1.74
C ILE A 219 -7.90 6.33 -1.12
N PHE A 220 -8.81 6.44 -0.17
CA PHE A 220 -8.94 7.54 0.77
C PHE A 220 -8.73 6.98 2.17
N GLY A 221 -7.72 7.48 2.87
CA GLY A 221 -7.35 6.97 4.18
C GLY A 221 -6.93 8.05 5.18
N TYR A 222 -6.68 7.59 6.39
CA TYR A 222 -6.18 8.38 7.51
C TYR A 222 -5.11 7.59 8.25
N ASP A 223 -3.99 8.25 8.56
CA ASP A 223 -2.87 7.65 9.28
C ASP A 223 -2.68 8.37 10.61
N ILE A 224 -2.74 7.62 11.72
CA ILE A 224 -2.48 8.07 13.08
C ILE A 224 -1.09 7.60 13.46
N TYR A 225 -0.16 8.51 13.63
CA TYR A 225 1.23 8.14 13.90
C TYR A 225 1.46 7.75 15.36
N ASN A 226 2.20 6.66 15.58
CA ASN A 226 2.52 6.17 16.92
C ASN A 226 3.34 7.21 17.71
N ASN A 227 4.19 7.97 17.01
CA ASN A 227 5.06 8.97 17.61
C ASN A 227 5.03 10.29 16.84
N VAL A 228 4.12 11.18 17.24
CA VAL A 228 3.97 12.51 16.64
C VAL A 228 5.24 13.36 16.71
N LYS A 229 6.13 13.13 17.68
CA LYS A 229 7.40 13.88 17.78
C LYS A 229 8.40 13.50 16.69
N VAL A 230 8.24 12.33 16.09
CA VAL A 230 9.11 11.81 15.02
C VAL A 230 8.43 11.88 13.67
N ALA A 231 7.21 11.36 13.56
CA ALA A 231 6.48 11.27 12.31
C ALA A 231 5.71 12.56 11.95
N GLY A 232 5.49 13.45 12.92
CA GLY A 232 4.63 14.63 12.77
C GLY A 232 3.17 14.32 13.05
N ARG A 233 2.28 15.27 12.75
CA ARG A 233 0.83 15.09 12.91
C ARG A 233 0.27 14.11 11.89
N ASP A 234 -0.81 13.45 12.31
CA ASP A 234 -1.65 12.55 11.52
C ASP A 234 -1.95 13.09 10.11
N THR A 235 -2.10 12.18 9.16
CA THR A 235 -2.27 12.52 7.74
C THR A 235 -3.57 12.00 7.17
N PHE A 236 -4.16 12.75 6.24
CA PHE A 236 -5.04 12.19 5.23
C PHE A 236 -4.18 11.63 4.10
N THR A 237 -4.53 10.45 3.61
CA THR A 237 -3.89 9.86 2.43
C THR A 237 -4.86 9.75 1.26
N VAL A 238 -4.38 10.09 0.07
CA VAL A 238 -5.03 9.80 -1.21
C VAL A 238 -4.04 9.06 -2.09
N GLN A 239 -4.39 7.84 -2.48
CA GLN A 239 -3.52 6.97 -3.28
C GLN A 239 -4.24 6.55 -4.56
N LEU A 240 -3.59 6.71 -5.70
CA LEU A 240 -4.09 6.32 -7.01
C LEU A 240 -3.31 5.09 -7.49
N ASP A 241 -4.05 4.03 -7.78
CA ASP A 241 -3.51 2.78 -8.30
C ASP A 241 -3.96 2.58 -9.75
N ILE A 242 -3.02 2.36 -10.67
CA ILE A 242 -3.32 2.05 -12.07
C ILE A 242 -2.53 0.85 -12.55
N ASN A 243 -3.23 -0.17 -13.06
CA ASN A 243 -2.62 -1.30 -13.77
C ASN A 243 -2.68 -1.04 -15.29
N LEU A 244 -1.53 -0.81 -15.92
CA LEU A 244 -1.40 -0.32 -17.30
C LEU A 244 -1.26 -1.45 -18.35
N LEU A 245 -0.95 -2.68 -17.95
CA LEU A 245 -0.70 -3.80 -18.88
C LEU A 245 -1.35 -5.11 -18.39
N LYS A 246 -1.88 -5.89 -19.35
CA LYS A 246 -2.36 -7.27 -19.20
C LYS A 246 -1.60 -8.19 -20.14
#